data_AF-A0A418SSS1-F1
#
_entry.id   AF-A0A418SSS1-F1
#
_cell.length_a   1.000
_cell.length_b   1.000
_cell.length_c   1.000
_cell.angle_alpha   90.00
_cell.angle_beta   90.00
_cell.angle_gamma   90.00
#
_symmetry.space_group_name_H-M   'P 1'
#
loop_
_entity.id
_entity.type
_entity.pdbx_description
1 polymer ?
#
loop_
_entity_poly.entity_id
_entity_poly.type
_entity_poly.pdbx_seq_one_letter_code
_entity_poly.pdbx_strand_id
1 'polypeptide(L)' 'MLRNRSVDRVAADLKMDPEEIEQIAALTGGVVLRCNDTGSQWRATGWRGAYRQVCMRGLTDWDWWPIGGDPA' A
#
# COMPACT_ATOMS: atom_id res chain seq x y z
N MET A 1 5.35 -16.73 -2.84
CA MET A 1 4.15 -16.22 -2.16
C MET A 1 4.52 -15.01 -1.33
N LEU A 2 3.59 -14.13 -0.98
CA LEU A 2 3.75 -13.19 0.14
C LEU A 2 4.06 -14.02 1.41
N ARG A 3 5.30 -14.45 1.63
CA ARG A 3 5.66 -15.84 2.04
C ARG A 3 5.00 -16.47 3.29
N ASN A 4 4.28 -15.73 4.14
CA ASN A 4 3.53 -16.24 5.30
C ASN A 4 2.08 -15.67 5.45
N ARG A 5 1.56 -14.87 4.50
CA ARG A 5 0.18 -14.31 4.52
C ARG A 5 -0.47 -14.39 3.14
N SER A 6 -1.78 -14.66 3.08
CA SER A 6 -2.54 -14.56 1.82
C SER A 6 -2.68 -13.11 1.38
N VAL A 7 -2.81 -12.89 0.07
CA VAL A 7 -3.15 -11.58 -0.52
C VAL A 7 -4.43 -11.04 0.14
N ASP A 8 -5.44 -11.88 0.33
CA ASP A 8 -6.73 -11.51 0.94
C ASP A 8 -6.57 -10.93 2.34
N ARG A 9 -5.67 -11.49 3.15
CA ARG A 9 -5.44 -10.98 4.50
C ARG A 9 -4.76 -9.61 4.47
N VAL A 10 -3.80 -9.44 3.56
CA VAL A 10 -3.11 -8.16 3.38
C VAL A 10 -4.09 -7.11 2.86
N ALA A 11 -4.94 -7.48 1.90
CA ALA A 11 -6.01 -6.66 1.36
C ALA A 11 -7.00 -6.23 2.45
N ALA A 12 -7.47 -7.18 3.27
CA ALA A 12 -8.36 -6.88 4.39
C ALA A 12 -7.75 -5.94 5.44
N ASP A 13 -6.49 -6.19 5.84
CA ASP A 13 -5.76 -5.33 6.79
C ASP A 13 -5.53 -3.92 6.22
N LEU A 14 -5.37 -3.81 4.90
CA LEU A 14 -5.20 -2.55 4.19
C LEU A 14 -6.54 -1.90 3.78
N LYS A 15 -7.67 -2.60 3.90
CA LYS A 15 -8.97 -2.21 3.33
C LYS A 15 -8.90 -1.92 1.82
N MET A 16 -8.13 -2.72 1.10
CA MET A 16 -7.95 -2.65 -0.34
C MET A 16 -8.54 -3.87 -1.03
N ASP A 17 -8.69 -3.79 -2.36
CA ASP A 17 -8.97 -4.98 -3.15
C ASP A 17 -7.72 -5.87 -3.30
N PRO A 18 -7.86 -7.21 -3.27
CA PRO A 18 -6.76 -8.13 -3.51
C PRO A 18 -6.00 -7.86 -4.82
N GLU A 19 -6.71 -7.44 -5.88
CA GLU A 19 -6.13 -7.11 -7.18
C GLU A 19 -5.16 -5.92 -7.08
N GLU A 20 -5.48 -4.90 -6.27
CA GLU A 20 -4.58 -3.77 -6.04
C GLU A 20 -3.30 -4.21 -5.32
N ILE A 21 -3.41 -5.14 -4.36
CA ILE A 21 -2.24 -5.71 -3.68
C ILE A 21 -1.34 -6.46 -4.68
N GLU A 22 -1.93 -7.18 -5.63
CA GLU A 22 -1.19 -7.84 -6.70
C GLU A 22 -0.52 -6.84 -7.64
N GLN A 23 -1.21 -5.75 -8.00
CA GLN A 23 -0.62 -4.66 -8.78
C GLN A 23 0.59 -4.06 -8.05
N ILE A 24 0.45 -3.73 -6.75
CA ILE A 24 1.56 -3.23 -5.94
C ILE A 24 2.69 -4.27 -5.87
N ALA A 25 2.38 -5.56 -5.77
CA ALA A 25 3.37 -6.63 -5.73
C ALA A 25 4.13 -6.79 -7.05
N ALA A 26 3.51 -6.45 -8.18
CA ALA A 26 4.13 -6.47 -9.50
C ALA A 26 5.05 -5.26 -9.75
N LEU A 27 4.89 -4.17 -8.98
CA LEU A 27 5.75 -2.99 -9.11
C LEU A 27 7.18 -3.26 -8.64
N THR A 28 8.15 -3.01 -9.52
CA THR A 28 9.58 -3.10 -9.21
C THR A 28 10.10 -1.85 -8.50
N GLY A 29 9.51 -0.68 -8.75
CA GLY A 29 9.95 0.62 -8.21
C GLY A 29 9.39 0.98 -6.83
N GLY A 30 8.33 0.28 -6.36
CA GLY A 30 7.58 0.61 -5.15
C GLY A 30 6.44 1.61 -5.36
N VAL A 31 5.87 2.08 -4.25
CA VAL A 31 4.66 2.94 -4.23
C VAL A 31 4.85 4.15 -3.33
N VAL A 32 4.10 5.22 -3.62
CA VAL A 32 3.85 6.31 -2.68
C VAL A 32 2.53 6.03 -1.99
N LEU A 33 2.49 6.25 -0.68
CA LEU A 33 1.29 6.16 0.15
C LEU A 33 1.03 7.52 0.76
N ARG A 34 -0.20 8.04 0.62
CA ARG A 34 -0.64 9.33 1.16
C ARG A 34 -1.72 9.11 2.20
N CYS A 35 -1.57 9.69 3.39
CA CYS A 35 -2.67 9.80 4.34
C CYS A 35 -3.55 11.00 3.95
N ASN A 36 -4.84 10.76 3.74
CA ASN A 36 -5.78 11.79 3.29
C ASN A 36 -6.14 12.77 4.41
N ASP A 37 -6.14 12.32 5.67
CA ASP A 37 -6.39 13.17 6.84
C ASP A 37 -5.32 14.25 7.06
N THR A 38 -4.05 13.93 6.73
CA THR A 38 -2.89 14.80 7.06
C THR A 38 -2.15 15.31 5.83
N GLY A 39 -2.44 14.77 4.64
CA GLY A 39 -1.66 15.00 3.42
C GLY A 39 -0.25 14.41 3.45
N SER A 40 0.15 13.73 4.51
CA SER A 40 1.50 13.17 4.65
C SER A 40 1.74 12.03 3.67
N GLN A 41 2.92 12.00 3.05
CA GLN A 41 3.28 11.02 2.03
C GLN A 41 4.53 10.22 2.40
N TRP A 42 4.56 8.94 2.00
CA TRP A 42 5.67 8.04 2.26
C TRP A 42 5.96 7.15 1.06
N ARG A 43 7.25 6.97 0.76
CA ARG A 43 7.70 5.98 -0.21
C ARG A 43 7.80 4.62 0.48
N ALA A 44 7.19 3.61 -0.13
CA ALA A 44 7.15 2.24 0.34
C ALA A 44 7.67 1.28 -0.73
N THR A 45 8.51 0.34 -0.33
CA THR A 45 9.00 -0.73 -1.20
C THR A 45 7.92 -1.81 -1.32
N GLY A 46 7.05 -1.65 -2.31
CA GLY A 46 5.93 -2.55 -2.59
C GLY A 46 4.94 -2.68 -1.43
N TRP A 47 4.14 -3.75 -1.45
CA TRP A 47 2.97 -3.90 -0.57
C TRP A 47 3.36 -4.05 0.90
N ARG A 48 4.54 -4.62 1.21
CA ARG A 48 5.02 -4.77 2.59
C ARG A 48 5.31 -3.43 3.24
N GLY A 49 5.88 -2.50 2.48
CA GLY A 49 6.13 -1.15 2.95
C GLY A 49 4.81 -0.44 3.22
N ALA A 50 3.87 -0.51 2.28
CA ALA A 50 2.53 0.09 2.42
C ALA A 50 1.80 -0.48 3.64
N TYR A 51 1.73 -1.81 3.75
CA TYR A 51 1.20 -2.53 4.90
C TYR A 51 1.78 -2.03 6.22
N ARG A 52 3.11 -1.94 6.30
CA ARG A 52 3.78 -1.47 7.51
C ARG A 52 3.36 -0.05 7.85
N GLN A 53 3.27 0.86 6.88
CA GLN A 53 2.89 2.25 7.17
C GLN A 53 1.44 2.36 7.63
N VAL A 54 0.52 1.67 6.96
CA VAL A 54 -0.91 1.70 7.29
C VAL A 54 -1.15 1.09 8.67
N CYS A 55 -0.62 -0.10 8.93
CA CYS A 55 -0.86 -0.79 10.19
C CYS A 55 -0.12 -0.15 11.37
N MET A 56 1.15 0.29 11.20
CA MET A 56 1.92 0.90 12.30
C MET A 56 1.39 2.28 12.69
N ARG A 57 0.85 3.03 11.72
CA ARG A 57 0.35 4.39 11.96
C ARG A 57 -1.16 4.45 12.14
N GLY A 58 -1.86 3.33 11.99
CA GLY A 58 -3.31 3.26 12.08
C GLY A 58 -4.00 4.12 11.03
N LEU A 59 -3.48 4.16 9.80
CA LEU A 59 -4.06 4.97 8.74
C LEU A 59 -5.42 4.41 8.35
N THR A 60 -6.47 5.23 8.46
CA THR A 60 -7.84 4.83 8.15
C THR A 60 -8.33 5.32 6.80
N ASP A 61 -7.76 6.42 6.31
CA ASP A 61 -8.04 7.02 5.00
C ASP A 61 -6.73 7.39 4.30
N TRP A 62 -6.47 6.76 3.16
CA TRP A 62 -5.21 6.87 2.45
C TRP A 62 -5.32 6.42 0.99
N ASP A 63 -4.47 7.00 0.15
CA ASP A 63 -4.32 6.64 -1.27
C ASP A 63 -2.92 6.12 -1.57
N TRP A 64 -2.77 5.43 -2.70
CA TRP A 64 -1.47 4.98 -3.19
C TRP A 64 -1.32 5.16 -4.69
N TRP A 65 -0.07 5.26 -5.14
CA TRP A 65 0.27 5.24 -6.57
C TRP A 65 1.70 4.73 -6.79
N PRO A 66 2.05 4.24 -7.99
CA PRO A 66 3.42 3.85 -8.31
C PRO A 66 4.40 5.02 -8.15
N ILE A 67 5.62 4.75 -7.69
CA ILE A 67 6.67 5.77 -7.67
C ILE A 67 6.92 6.26 -9.11
N GLY A 68 6.79 7.58 -9.33
CA GLY A 68 6.92 8.20 -10.64
C GLY A 68 5.62 8.27 -11.44
N GLY A 69 4.52 7.72 -10.91
CA GLY A 69 3.17 8.05 -11.35
C GLY A 69 2.60 9.25 -10.58
N ASP A 70 1.50 9.79 -11.08
CA ASP A 70 0.71 10.82 -10.41
C ASP A 70 -0.46 10.18 -9.65
N PRO A 71 -0.88 10.75 -8.50
CA PRO A 71 -2.18 10.43 -7.91
C PRO A 71 -3.26 10.85 -8.92
N ALA A 72 -4.09 9.88 -9.36
CA ALA A 72 -5.23 10.15 -10.23
C ALA A 72 -6.28 11.02 -9.53
#